data_AF-A0A481S9C9-F1
#
_entry.id   AF-A0A481S9C9-F1
#
_cell.length_a   1.000
_cell.length_b   1.000
_cell.length_c   1.000
_cell.angle_alpha   90.00
_cell.angle_beta   90.00
_cell.angle_gamma   90.00
#
_symmetry.space_group_name_H-M   'P 1'
#
loop_
_entity.id
_entity.type
_entity.pdbx_description
1 polymer ?
#
loop_
_entity_poly.entity_id
_entity_poly.type
_entity_poly.pdbx_seq_one_letter_code
_entity_poly.pdbx_strand_id
1 'polypeptide(L)'
;QSSCNRRTDQWGGSIENRSRFGLAITRGVVDAVGHDRVGMKLSPWSTFQGMGTMDDLVPQFEHFITCLREMDIAYLHLANSRWVEEEDPSIRTHPDFHNQTFVQMWG
;
A
#
# COMPACT_ATOMS: atom_id res chain seq x y z
N GLN A 1 -3.77 -5.49 -4.55
CA GLN A 1 -2.85 -6.64 -4.40
C GLN A 1 -3.31 -7.79 -5.28
N SER A 2 -2.38 -8.59 -5.81
CA SER A 2 -2.69 -9.75 -6.67
C SER A 2 -3.26 -10.94 -5.89
N SER A 3 -3.13 -10.97 -4.55
CA SER A 3 -3.76 -11.96 -3.68
C SER A 3 -5.29 -12.00 -3.82
N CYS A 4 -5.93 -10.83 -3.97
CA CYS A 4 -7.38 -10.67 -4.15
C CYS A 4 -7.78 -10.25 -5.58
N ASN A 5 -7.07 -9.30 -6.19
CA ASN A 5 -7.46 -8.78 -7.51
C ASN A 5 -6.90 -9.69 -8.61
N ARG A 6 -7.78 -10.52 -9.18
CA ARG A 6 -7.52 -11.44 -10.29
C ARG A 6 -8.07 -10.95 -11.63
N ARG A 7 -8.38 -9.65 -11.76
CA ARG A 7 -8.91 -9.08 -13.01
C ARG A 7 -7.86 -9.11 -14.11
N THR A 8 -8.34 -9.20 -15.35
CA THR A 8 -7.53 -9.20 -16.58
C THR A 8 -7.75 -7.94 -17.43
N ASP A 9 -8.56 -7.01 -16.96
CA ASP A 9 -8.76 -5.72 -17.62
C ASP A 9 -7.82 -4.65 -17.08
N GLN A 10 -8.04 -3.38 -17.45
CA GLN A 10 -7.18 -2.25 -17.08
C GLN A 10 -7.08 -1.98 -15.56
N TRP A 11 -7.85 -2.67 -14.72
CA TRP A 11 -7.82 -2.52 -13.26
C TRP A 11 -7.12 -3.69 -12.55
N GLY A 12 -6.54 -4.65 -13.30
CA GLY A 12 -5.76 -5.76 -12.75
C GLY A 12 -4.68 -6.25 -13.71
N GLY A 13 -4.08 -7.39 -13.38
CA GLY A 13 -3.07 -8.04 -14.22
C GLY A 13 -1.64 -7.47 -14.14
N SER A 14 -1.46 -6.20 -13.78
CA SER A 14 -0.13 -5.57 -13.56
C SER A 14 -0.09 -4.71 -12.29
N ILE A 15 1.11 -4.29 -11.86
CA ILE A 15 1.30 -3.40 -10.72
C ILE A 15 0.58 -2.06 -10.95
N GLU A 16 0.75 -1.46 -12.11
CA GLU A 16 0.16 -0.18 -12.51
C GLU A 16 -1.37 -0.28 -12.55
N ASN A 17 -1.90 -1.34 -13.14
CA ASN A 17 -3.35 -1.54 -13.24
C ASN A 17 -3.99 -1.77 -11.87
N ARG A 18 -3.33 -2.50 -10.97
CA ARG A 18 -3.83 -2.71 -9.59
C ARG A 18 -3.72 -1.42 -8.75
N SER A 19 -2.73 -0.58 -9.02
CA SER A 19 -2.58 0.75 -8.42
C SER A 19 -3.64 1.75 -8.89
N ARG A 20 -4.10 1.59 -10.14
CA ARG A 20 -4.99 2.52 -10.84
C ARG A 20 -6.21 2.93 -10.01
N PHE A 21 -6.87 1.99 -9.35
CA PHE A 21 -8.06 2.29 -8.56
C PHE A 21 -7.76 3.27 -7.41
N GLY A 22 -6.78 2.95 -6.56
CA GLY A 22 -6.41 3.82 -5.44
C GLY A 22 -5.91 5.19 -5.89
N LEU A 23 -5.13 5.23 -6.99
CA LEU A 23 -4.61 6.48 -7.56
C LEU A 23 -5.72 7.35 -8.17
N ALA A 24 -6.68 6.75 -8.88
CA ALA A 24 -7.81 7.47 -9.46
C ALA A 24 -8.72 8.07 -8.37
N ILE A 25 -8.98 7.33 -7.29
CA ILE A 25 -9.73 7.84 -6.14
C ILE A 25 -8.96 8.98 -5.46
N THR A 26 -7.67 8.79 -5.20
CA THR A 26 -6.84 9.83 -4.58
C THR A 26 -6.87 11.10 -5.41
N ARG A 27 -6.68 11.00 -6.73
CA ARG A 27 -6.74 12.15 -7.64
C ARG A 27 -8.08 12.85 -7.61
N GLY A 28 -9.19 12.11 -7.69
CA GLY A 28 -10.52 12.71 -7.61
C GLY A 28 -10.79 13.44 -6.28
N VAL A 29 -10.26 12.92 -5.17
CA VAL A 29 -10.34 13.59 -3.86
C VAL A 29 -9.45 14.82 -3.82
N VAL A 30 -8.21 14.74 -4.32
CA VAL A 30 -7.30 15.89 -4.46
C VAL A 30 -7.92 16.99 -5.32
N ASP A 31 -8.57 16.65 -6.43
CA ASP A 31 -9.25 17.64 -7.29
C ASP A 31 -10.40 18.33 -6.55
N ALA A 32 -11.11 17.60 -5.69
CA ALA A 32 -12.23 18.12 -4.92
C ALA A 32 -11.82 18.98 -3.72
N VAL A 33 -10.72 18.62 -3.03
CA VAL A 33 -10.35 19.25 -1.76
C VAL A 33 -8.91 19.77 -1.71
N GLY A 34 -8.12 19.74 -2.77
CA GLY A 34 -6.71 20.14 -2.73
C GLY A 34 -5.80 19.12 -2.03
N HIS A 35 -4.56 19.01 -2.51
CA HIS A 35 -3.62 17.96 -2.12
C HIS A 35 -3.18 18.04 -0.63
N ASP A 36 -3.08 19.25 -0.10
CA ASP A 36 -2.72 19.58 1.28
C ASP A 36 -3.76 19.16 2.34
N ARG A 37 -4.94 18.69 1.89
CA ARG A 37 -6.02 18.16 2.76
C ARG A 37 -6.27 16.67 2.57
N VAL A 38 -5.41 15.97 1.82
CA VAL A 38 -5.56 14.53 1.53
C VAL A 38 -4.44 13.73 2.18
N GLY A 39 -4.80 12.62 2.82
CA GLY A 39 -3.84 11.63 3.30
C GLY A 39 -4.20 10.23 2.81
N MET A 40 -3.21 9.36 2.71
CA MET A 40 -3.39 7.95 2.34
C MET A 40 -2.96 7.03 3.47
N LYS A 41 -3.80 6.07 3.85
CA LYS A 41 -3.45 5.03 4.83
C LYS A 41 -3.21 3.69 4.14
N LEU A 42 -2.05 3.09 4.39
CA LEU A 42 -1.66 1.78 3.88
C LEU A 42 -1.21 0.86 5.01
N SER A 43 -1.32 -0.45 4.80
CA SER A 43 -0.78 -1.48 5.67
C SER A 43 -0.09 -2.56 4.85
N PRO A 44 1.04 -2.24 4.19
CA PRO A 44 1.60 -3.09 3.12
C PRO A 44 1.88 -4.52 3.56
N TRP A 45 2.52 -4.68 4.72
CA TRP A 45 2.93 -5.98 5.24
C TRP A 45 1.79 -6.78 5.87
N SER A 46 0.63 -6.17 6.12
CA SER A 46 -0.47 -6.84 6.82
C SER A 46 -1.01 -8.02 6.02
N THR A 47 -1.12 -9.17 6.70
CA THR A 47 -1.78 -10.38 6.19
C THR A 47 -3.26 -10.47 6.55
N PHE A 48 -3.79 -9.49 7.30
CA PHE A 48 -5.18 -9.46 7.72
C PHE A 48 -6.11 -9.52 6.49
N GLN A 49 -7.18 -10.31 6.58
CA GLN A 49 -8.15 -10.52 5.50
C GLN A 49 -7.54 -11.05 4.19
N GLY A 50 -6.42 -11.78 4.25
CA GLY A 50 -5.80 -12.43 3.09
C GLY A 50 -4.97 -11.49 2.20
N MET A 51 -4.60 -10.31 2.71
CA MET A 51 -3.66 -9.40 2.04
C MET A 51 -2.21 -9.80 2.34
N GLY A 52 -1.22 -9.05 1.85
CA GLY A 52 0.18 -9.18 2.26
C GLY A 52 0.92 -10.43 1.75
N THR A 53 0.28 -11.26 0.94
CA THR A 53 0.78 -12.58 0.51
C THR A 53 1.20 -12.66 -0.96
N MET A 54 1.28 -11.53 -1.68
CA MET A 54 1.73 -11.47 -3.07
C MET A 54 3.25 -11.41 -3.19
N ASP A 55 3.82 -12.07 -4.21
CA ASP A 55 5.28 -12.10 -4.42
C ASP A 55 5.85 -10.72 -4.79
N ASP A 56 5.07 -9.90 -5.49
CA ASP A 56 5.43 -8.55 -5.94
C ASP A 56 4.96 -7.46 -4.97
N LEU A 57 4.89 -7.75 -3.66
CA LEU A 57 4.40 -6.83 -2.63
C LEU A 57 5.17 -5.51 -2.60
N VAL A 58 6.49 -5.57 -2.43
CA VAL A 58 7.32 -4.37 -2.32
C VAL A 58 7.25 -3.55 -3.62
N PRO A 59 7.47 -4.13 -4.83
CA PRO A 59 7.29 -3.39 -6.08
C PRO A 59 5.90 -2.79 -6.26
N GLN A 60 4.85 -3.49 -5.83
CA GLN A 60 3.47 -2.99 -5.91
C GLN A 60 3.27 -1.73 -5.08
N PHE A 61 3.77 -1.72 -3.84
CA PHE A 61 3.62 -0.58 -2.94
C PHE A 61 4.61 0.53 -3.26
N GLU A 62 5.81 0.22 -3.75
CA GLU A 62 6.78 1.19 -4.27
C GLU A 62 6.13 2.05 -5.37
N HIS A 63 5.61 1.42 -6.42
CA HIS A 63 4.93 2.16 -7.50
C HIS A 63 3.79 3.03 -6.98
N PHE A 64 2.95 2.48 -6.09
CA PHE A 64 1.81 3.22 -5.55
C PHE A 64 2.25 4.44 -4.72
N ILE A 65 3.24 4.25 -3.83
CA ILE A 65 3.77 5.30 -2.95
C ILE A 65 4.49 6.38 -3.75
N THR A 66 5.29 6.03 -4.76
CA THR A 66 5.92 7.00 -5.67
C THR A 66 4.88 7.87 -6.37
N CYS A 67 3.82 7.29 -6.91
CA CYS A 67 2.75 8.07 -7.54
C CYS A 67 2.00 8.98 -6.54
N LEU A 68 1.78 8.55 -5.30
CA LEU A 68 1.18 9.40 -4.28
C LEU A 68 2.09 10.58 -3.90
N ARG A 69 3.41 10.33 -3.85
CA ARG A 69 4.41 11.37 -3.58
C ARG A 69 4.41 12.42 -4.70
N GLU A 70 4.33 11.99 -5.96
CA GLU A 70 4.21 12.88 -7.11
C GLU A 70 2.90 13.71 -7.10
N MET A 71 1.84 13.21 -6.45
CA MET A 71 0.61 13.96 -6.22
C MET A 71 0.70 14.98 -5.06
N ASP A 72 1.82 14.99 -4.33
CA ASP A 72 2.10 15.89 -3.21
C ASP A 72 1.00 15.91 -2.12
N ILE A 73 0.43 14.74 -1.82
CA ILE A 73 -0.59 14.63 -0.76
C ILE A 73 0.01 14.94 0.62
N ALA A 74 -0.80 15.48 1.52
CA ALA A 74 -0.37 16.01 2.81
C ALA A 74 0.39 14.99 3.70
N TYR A 75 -0.03 13.72 3.71
CA TYR A 75 0.68 12.69 4.47
C TYR A 75 0.40 11.25 3.98
N LEU A 76 1.37 10.39 4.24
CA LEU A 76 1.25 8.93 4.17
C LEU A 76 1.19 8.35 5.58
N HIS A 77 0.18 7.53 5.87
CA HIS A 77 0.02 6.81 7.13
C HIS A 77 0.28 5.32 6.88
N LEU A 78 1.40 4.82 7.40
CA LEU A 78 1.74 3.40 7.38
C LEU A 78 1.36 2.76 8.71
N ALA A 79 0.46 1.78 8.64
CA ALA A 79 -0.02 1.08 9.82
C ALA A 79 0.41 -0.38 9.78
N ASN A 80 0.96 -0.84 10.90
CA ASN A 80 1.02 -2.27 11.18
C ASN A 80 -0.39 -2.72 11.56
N SER A 81 -0.85 -3.82 10.99
CA SER A 81 -2.03 -4.50 11.55
C SER A 81 -1.64 -5.15 12.87
N ARG A 82 -2.64 -5.60 13.64
CA ARG A 82 -2.42 -6.70 14.59
C ARG A 82 -1.84 -7.85 13.80
N TRP A 83 -0.51 -7.96 13.83
CA TRP A 83 0.11 -9.25 13.76
C TRP A 83 -0.42 -9.97 14.98
N VAL A 84 -0.95 -11.15 14.75
CA VAL A 84 -1.22 -12.05 15.86
C VAL A 84 0.12 -12.12 16.58
N GLU A 85 0.18 -11.65 17.83
CA GLU A 85 1.22 -12.08 18.76
C GLU A 85 0.98 -13.59 18.88
N GLU A 86 1.43 -14.37 17.89
CA GLU A 86 1.40 -15.81 18.01
C GLU A 86 2.47 -16.16 19.02
N GLU A 87 2.07 -16.97 19.98
CA GLU A 87 2.86 -17.46 21.11
C GLU A 87 4.15 -18.20 20.69
N ASP A 88 4.43 -18.31 19.39
CA ASP A 88 5.58 -18.99 18.80
C ASP A 88 6.56 -18.02 18.10
N PRO A 89 7.74 -17.75 18.70
CA PRO A 89 8.79 -16.91 18.12
C PRO A 89 9.43 -17.46 16.82
N SER A 90 9.11 -18.69 16.40
CA SER A 90 9.54 -19.23 15.10
C SER A 90 8.67 -18.77 13.92
N ILE A 91 7.52 -18.14 14.21
CA ILE A 91 6.58 -17.62 13.23
C ILE A 91 6.99 -16.20 12.84
N ARG A 92 7.30 -16.05 11.54
CA ARG A 92 7.85 -14.87 10.87
C ARG A 92 7.59 -13.54 11.59
N THR A 93 8.63 -13.03 12.24
CA THR A 93 8.73 -11.63 12.66
C THR A 93 8.41 -10.73 11.47
N HIS A 94 7.53 -9.75 11.68
CA HIS A 94 7.23 -8.70 10.71
C HIS A 94 8.52 -8.27 9.97
N PRO A 95 8.61 -8.43 8.63
CA PRO A 95 9.89 -8.30 7.94
C PRO A 95 10.49 -6.89 8.07
N ASP A 96 9.64 -5.88 8.21
CA ASP A 96 10.02 -4.49 8.44
C ASP A 96 9.05 -3.79 9.40
N PHE A 97 9.21 -4.03 10.72
CA PHE A 97 8.28 -3.55 11.75
C PHE A 97 8.07 -2.03 11.76
N HIS A 98 9.08 -1.26 11.36
CA HIS A 98 8.99 0.20 11.31
C HIS A 98 8.53 0.73 9.95
N ASN A 99 8.20 -0.16 9.00
CA ASN A 99 7.91 0.19 7.61
C ASN A 99 9.02 1.04 6.95
N GLN A 100 10.29 0.87 7.38
CA GLN A 100 11.44 1.61 6.86
C GLN A 100 11.54 1.56 5.34
N THR A 101 11.27 0.40 4.72
CA THR A 101 11.29 0.25 3.25
C THR A 101 10.38 1.27 2.58
N PHE A 102 9.17 1.47 3.11
CA PHE A 102 8.17 2.35 2.52
C PHE A 102 8.31 3.80 2.96
N VAL A 103 8.79 4.04 4.18
CA VAL A 103 9.14 5.39 4.66
C VAL A 103 10.23 5.98 3.76
N GLN A 104 11.27 5.21 3.43
CA GLN A 104 12.34 5.68 2.54
C GLN A 104 11.87 6.00 1.12
N MET A 105 10.87 5.25 0.61
CA MET A 105 10.28 5.51 -0.71
C MET A 105 9.47 6.80 -0.74
N TRP A 106 8.75 7.11 0.34
CA TRP A 106 7.98 8.34 0.48
C TRP A 106 8.86 9.59 0.50
N GLY A 107 9.99 9.52 1.20
CA GLY A 107 10.93 10.64 1.38
C GLY A 107 10.67 11.39 2.67
#